data_AF-A0ABF7R2N1-F1
#
_entry.id   AF-A0ABF7R2N1-F1
#
_cell.length_a   1.000
_cell.length_b   1.000
_cell.length_c   1.000
_cell.angle_alpha   90.00
_cell.angle_beta   90.00
_cell.angle_gamma   90.00
#
_symmetry.space_group_name_H-M   'P 1'
#
loop_
_entity.id
_entity.type
_entity.pdbx_description
1 polymer ?
#
loop_
_entity_poly.entity_id
_entity_poly.type
_entity_poly.pdbx_seq_one_letter_code
_entity_poly.pdbx_strand_id
1 'polypeptide(L)'
;MNDDFLRGYYQGAVETAPASLSAYDTATLAMTMVVQHLRHTNLPEERITDLVNHLLFATAGDPTMAARLLELTKAELESFAARLMAKGLGK
;
A
#
# COMPACT_ATOMS: atom_id res chain seq x y z
N MET A 1 12.93 9.86 -1.31
CA MET A 1 12.43 8.56 -0.82
C MET A 1 13.48 7.51 -1.15
N ASN A 2 13.88 6.67 -0.20
CA ASN A 2 14.77 5.51 -0.45
C ASN A 2 14.04 4.19 -0.10
N ASP A 3 14.60 3.07 -0.52
CA ASP A 3 13.95 1.75 -0.42
C ASP A 3 13.77 1.29 1.04
N ASP A 4 14.71 1.64 1.93
CA ASP A 4 14.63 1.30 3.36
C ASP A 4 13.45 2.01 4.03
N PHE A 5 13.22 3.28 3.71
CA PHE A 5 12.06 4.01 4.20
C PHE A 5 10.76 3.35 3.74
N LEU A 6 10.64 2.97 2.45
CA LEU A 6 9.41 2.36 1.93
C LEU A 6 9.15 0.98 2.53
N ARG A 7 10.19 0.18 2.73
CA ARG A 7 10.08 -1.11 3.44
C ARG A 7 9.65 -0.92 4.89
N GLY A 8 10.25 0.04 5.59
CA GLY A 8 9.85 0.38 6.96
C GLY A 8 8.40 0.88 7.04
N TYR A 9 7.97 1.71 6.09
CA TYR A 9 6.59 2.18 6.02
C TYR A 9 5.61 1.05 5.75
N TYR A 10 5.91 0.17 4.78
CA TYR A 10 5.11 -1.02 4.50
C TYR A 10 5.00 -1.92 5.74
N GLN A 11 6.12 -2.21 6.40
CA GLN A 11 6.16 -3.04 7.60
C GLN A 11 5.36 -2.41 8.74
N GLY A 12 5.47 -1.09 8.95
CA GLY A 12 4.66 -0.39 9.94
C GLY A 12 3.16 -0.46 9.65
N ALA A 13 2.76 -0.40 8.37
CA ALA A 13 1.36 -0.60 7.97
C ALA A 13 0.88 -2.04 8.21
N VAL A 14 1.74 -3.04 8.00
CA VAL A 14 1.45 -4.46 8.34
C VAL A 14 1.26 -4.63 9.85
N GLU A 15 2.14 -4.05 10.67
CA GLU A 15 2.12 -4.19 12.13
C GLU A 15 0.95 -3.45 12.81
N THR A 16 0.45 -2.40 12.17
CA THR A 16 -0.68 -1.60 12.67
C THR A 16 -2.03 -2.04 12.09
N ALA A 17 -2.03 -2.98 11.15
CA ALA A 17 -3.25 -3.52 10.57
C ALA A 17 -4.10 -4.25 11.63
N PRO A 18 -5.44 -4.21 11.54
CA PRO A 18 -6.30 -4.97 12.44
C PRO A 18 -5.97 -6.47 12.39
N ALA A 19 -5.80 -7.08 13.56
CA ALA A 19 -5.38 -8.48 13.69
C ALA A 19 -6.34 -9.51 13.08
N SER A 20 -7.60 -9.13 12.81
CA SER A 20 -8.58 -10.00 12.15
C SER A 20 -8.55 -9.93 10.63
N LEU A 21 -7.72 -9.06 10.03
CA LEU A 21 -7.49 -9.10 8.59
C LEU A 21 -6.73 -10.37 8.20
N SER A 22 -7.09 -10.91 7.03
CA SER A 22 -6.29 -11.97 6.42
C SER A 22 -4.92 -11.44 6.02
N ALA A 23 -3.92 -12.31 5.91
CA ALA A 23 -2.59 -11.91 5.44
C ALA A 23 -2.64 -11.19 4.07
N TYR A 24 -3.53 -11.63 3.19
CA TYR A 24 -3.77 -10.98 1.89
C TYR A 24 -4.34 -9.56 2.04
N ASP A 25 -5.37 -9.38 2.88
CA ASP A 25 -5.95 -8.06 3.12
C ASP A 25 -4.96 -7.12 3.82
N THR A 26 -4.14 -7.64 4.74
CA THR A 26 -3.09 -6.89 5.42
C THR A 26 -2.02 -6.40 4.44
N ALA A 27 -1.53 -7.28 3.56
CA ALA A 27 -0.58 -6.90 2.52
C ALA A 27 -1.18 -5.87 1.53
N THR A 28 -2.46 -6.07 1.18
CA THR A 28 -3.21 -5.14 0.31
C THR A 28 -3.36 -3.77 0.97
N LEU A 29 -3.70 -3.73 2.26
CA LEU A 29 -3.81 -2.49 3.05
C LEU A 29 -2.47 -1.77 3.10
N ALA A 30 -1.39 -2.49 3.44
CA ALA A 30 -0.05 -1.92 3.52
C ALA A 30 0.41 -1.34 2.18
N MET A 31 0.22 -2.07 1.07
CA MET A 31 0.55 -1.57 -0.26
C MET A 31 -0.33 -0.37 -0.65
N THR A 32 -1.62 -0.39 -0.32
CA THR A 32 -2.54 0.75 -0.55
C THR A 32 -2.02 2.01 0.15
N MET A 33 -1.63 1.90 1.42
CA MET A 33 -1.10 3.01 2.20
C MET A 33 0.24 3.52 1.65
N VAL A 34 1.10 2.65 1.14
CA VAL A 34 2.35 3.04 0.47
C VAL A 34 2.08 3.85 -0.80
N VAL A 35 1.23 3.33 -1.70
CA VAL A 35 0.89 4.01 -2.96
C VAL A 35 0.22 5.36 -2.65
N GLN A 36 -0.68 5.39 -1.67
CA GLN A 36 -1.31 6.62 -1.21
C GLN A 36 -0.26 7.63 -0.74
N HIS A 37 0.63 7.23 0.17
CA HIS A 37 1.71 8.07 0.68
C HIS A 37 2.58 8.64 -0.46
N LEU A 38 3.00 7.79 -1.40
CA LEU A 38 3.78 8.19 -2.56
C LEU A 38 3.05 9.22 -3.42
N ARG A 39 1.74 9.05 -3.65
CA ARG A 39 0.94 10.04 -4.38
C ARG A 39 0.80 11.36 -3.63
N HIS A 40 0.85 11.38 -2.29
CA HIS A 40 0.88 12.65 -1.53
C HIS A 40 2.21 13.42 -1.65
N THR A 41 3.25 12.81 -2.21
CA THR A 41 4.52 13.51 -2.49
C THR A 41 4.48 14.28 -3.82
N ASN A 42 5.54 15.05 -4.10
CA ASN A 42 5.75 15.72 -5.38
C ASN A 42 6.60 14.89 -6.37
N LEU A 43 6.65 13.56 -6.19
CA LEU A 43 7.37 12.69 -7.12
C LEU A 43 6.61 12.54 -8.44
N PRO A 44 7.31 12.43 -9.58
CA PRO A 44 6.67 12.13 -10.86
C PRO A 44 6.10 10.71 -10.85
N GLU A 45 5.05 10.47 -11.63
CA GLU A 45 4.30 9.19 -11.65
C GLU A 45 5.18 7.99 -12.04
N GLU A 46 6.14 8.19 -12.96
CA GLU A 46 7.14 7.18 -13.34
C GLU A 46 7.97 6.74 -12.11
N ARG A 47 8.35 7.69 -11.25
CA ARG A 47 9.13 7.41 -10.05
C ARG A 47 8.29 6.70 -8.99
N ILE A 48 7.00 7.01 -8.90
CA ILE A 48 6.07 6.29 -8.02
C ILE A 48 5.96 4.83 -8.47
N THR A 49 5.75 4.61 -9.77
CA THR A 49 5.67 3.27 -10.37
C THR A 49 6.94 2.45 -10.08
N ASP A 50 8.13 3.03 -10.28
CA ASP A 50 9.40 2.36 -10.00
C ASP A 50 9.53 1.94 -8.53
N LEU A 51 9.22 2.85 -7.60
CA LEU A 51 9.32 2.60 -6.17
C LEU A 51 8.33 1.52 -5.71
N VAL A 52 7.12 1.51 -6.27
CA VAL A 52 6.12 0.46 -6.00
C VAL A 52 6.58 -0.89 -6.54
N ASN A 53 7.13 -0.93 -7.75
CA ASN A 53 7.66 -2.16 -8.34
C ASN A 53 8.86 -2.73 -7.56
N HIS A 54 9.76 -1.86 -7.08
CA HIS A 54 10.87 -2.28 -6.21
C HIS A 54 10.37 -2.87 -4.89
N LEU A 55 9.40 -2.20 -4.25
CA LEU A 55 8.81 -2.70 -3.00
C LEU A 55 8.11 -4.03 -3.23
N LEU A 56 7.32 -4.14 -4.31
CA LEU A 56 6.62 -5.36 -4.70
C LEU A 56 7.57 -6.56 -4.81
N PHE A 57 8.72 -6.36 -5.46
CA PHE A 57 9.77 -7.38 -5.56
C PHE A 57 10.34 -7.75 -4.19
N ALA A 58 10.63 -6.74 -3.35
CA ALA A 58 11.21 -6.94 -2.03
C ALA A 58 10.27 -7.65 -1.04
N THR A 59 8.95 -7.48 -1.19
CA THR A 59 7.94 -8.08 -0.31
C THR A 59 7.29 -9.34 -0.90
N ALA A 60 7.72 -9.78 -2.10
CA ALA A 60 7.05 -10.85 -2.86
C ALA A 60 5.53 -10.64 -2.97
N GLY A 61 5.10 -9.40 -3.21
CA GLY A 61 3.68 -9.05 -3.25
C GLY A 61 2.99 -9.45 -4.56
N ASP A 62 1.67 -9.22 -4.63
CA ASP A 62 0.85 -9.53 -5.80
C ASP A 62 0.97 -8.42 -6.87
N PRO A 63 1.53 -8.72 -8.07
CA PRO A 63 1.71 -7.72 -9.13
C PRO A 63 0.39 -7.20 -9.71
N THR A 64 -0.67 -8.02 -9.74
CA THR A 64 -1.98 -7.58 -10.23
C THR A 64 -2.61 -6.59 -9.26
N MET A 65 -2.47 -6.84 -7.96
CA MET A 65 -2.91 -5.91 -6.91
C MET A 65 -2.14 -4.59 -6.98
N ALA A 66 -0.81 -4.62 -7.12
CA ALA A 66 -0.01 -3.40 -7.24
C ALA A 66 -0.35 -2.57 -8.50
N ALA A 67 -0.52 -3.23 -9.66
CA ALA A 67 -0.94 -2.56 -10.89
C ALA A 67 -2.29 -1.85 -10.72
N ARG A 68 -3.27 -2.53 -10.10
CA ARG A 68 -4.57 -1.92 -9.80
C ARG A 68 -4.45 -0.71 -8.89
N LEU A 69 -3.62 -0.77 -7.84
CA LEU A 69 -3.45 0.36 -6.92
C LEU A 69 -2.79 1.57 -7.60
N LEU A 70 -1.88 1.32 -8.55
CA LEU A 70 -1.27 2.37 -9.36
C LEU A 70 -2.28 3.05 -10.30
N GLU A 71 -3.44 2.48 -10.57
CA GLU A 71 -4.49 3.16 -11.37
C GLU A 71 -5.40 4.07 -10.52
N LEU A 72 -5.35 3.94 -9.18
CA LEU A 72 -6.25 4.67 -8.28
C LEU A 72 -5.73 6.07 -7.94
N THR A 73 -6.65 7.02 -7.83
CA THR A 73 -6.40 8.36 -7.30
C THR A 73 -6.14 8.33 -5.78
N LYS A 74 -5.63 9.44 -5.23
CA LYS A 74 -5.40 9.60 -3.78
C LYS A 74 -6.66 9.31 -2.95
N ALA A 75 -7.80 9.85 -3.38
CA ALA A 75 -9.08 9.70 -2.68
C ALA A 75 -9.63 8.27 -2.78
N GLU A 76 -9.42 7.59 -3.90
CA GLU A 76 -9.81 6.19 -4.07
C GLU A 76 -8.96 5.27 -3.21
N LEU A 77 -7.64 5.53 -3.11
CA LEU A 77 -6.74 4.80 -2.21
C LEU A 77 -7.12 4.99 -0.74
N GLU A 78 -7.45 6.22 -0.34
CA GLU A 78 -7.94 6.52 1.02
C GLU A 78 -9.22 5.74 1.33
N SER A 79 -10.18 5.78 0.41
CA SER A 79 -11.45 5.07 0.52
C SER A 79 -11.23 3.55 0.58
N PHE A 80 -10.26 3.04 -0.19
CA PHE A 80 -9.95 1.61 -0.22
C PHE A 80 -9.28 1.14 1.08
N ALA A 81 -8.31 1.91 1.60
CA ALA A 81 -7.69 1.66 2.90
C ALA A 81 -8.73 1.69 4.03
N ALA A 82 -9.63 2.68 4.04
CA ALA A 82 -10.70 2.77 5.03
C ALA A 82 -11.64 1.56 5.01
N ARG A 83 -11.97 1.02 3.82
CA ARG A 83 -12.79 -0.20 3.67
C ARG A 83 -12.09 -1.43 4.22
N LEU A 84 -10.79 -1.59 3.96
CA LEU A 84 -10.00 -2.69 4.50
C LEU A 84 -9.89 -2.57 6.03
N MET A 85 -9.69 -1.36 6.56
CA MET A 85 -9.70 -1.12 8.00
C MET A 85 -11.06 -1.44 8.63
N ALA A 86 -12.18 -1.02 8.02
CA ALA A 86 -13.52 -1.34 8.51
C ALA A 86 -13.79 -2.85 8.55
N LYS A 87 -13.42 -3.56 7.48
CA LYS A 87 -13.46 -5.03 7.41
C LYS A 87 -12.70 -5.67 8.58
N GLY A 88 -11.50 -5.16 8.89
CA GLY A 88 -10.68 -5.62 10.00
C GLY A 88 -11.16 -5.21 11.39
N LEU A 89 -12.09 -4.25 11.50
CA LEU A 89 -12.68 -3.84 12.77
C LEU A 89 -14.06 -4.47 13.01
N GLY A 90 -14.54 -5.29 12.08
CA GLY A 90 -15.88 -5.89 12.15
C GLY A 90 -17.00 -4.84 12.03
N LYS A 91 -16.76 -3.77 11.28
CA LYS A 91 -17.69 -2.64 11.07
C LYS A 91 -18.16 -2.56 9.63
#